data_AF-A0A520GZ60-F1
#
_entry.id   AF-A0A520GZ60-F1
#
_cell.length_a   1.000
_cell.length_b   1.000
_cell.length_c   1.000
_cell.angle_alpha   90.00
_cell.angle_beta   90.00
_cell.angle_gamma   90.00
#
_symmetry.space_group_name_H-M   'P 1'
#
loop_
_entity.id
_entity.type
_entity.pdbx_description
1 polymer ?
#
loop_
_entity_poly.entity_id
_entity_poly.type
_entity_poly.pdbx_seq_one_letter_code
_entity_poly.pdbx_strand_id
1 'polypeptide(L)' 'YYQAIDAAIARGLARVEAGAQGEHKLARGYTPVSTWSAHHIPDENFRRAVSDFLDQERAAVEGEQAFLGELTPFRRG' A
#
# COMPACT_ATOMS: atom_id res chain seq x y z
N TYR A 1 7.77 -5.98 -13.38
CA TYR A 1 7.24 -6.57 -12.14
C TYR A 1 7.95 -7.88 -11.80
N TYR A 2 7.81 -8.93 -12.61
CA TYR A 2 8.54 -10.21 -12.37
C TYR A 2 10.06 -10.04 -12.29
N GLN A 3 10.68 -9.28 -13.20
CA GLN A 3 12.12 -8.98 -13.13
C GLN A 3 12.57 -8.33 -11.81
N ALA A 4 11.72 -7.52 -11.17
CA ALA A 4 12.05 -6.90 -9.88
C ALA A 4 11.97 -7.92 -8.73
N ILE A 5 11.00 -8.84 -8.80
CA ILE A 5 10.87 -9.97 -7.86
C ILE A 5 12.07 -10.92 -8.03
N ASP A 6 12.36 -11.33 -9.27
CA ASP A 6 13.48 -12.22 -9.59
C ASP A 6 14.81 -11.61 -9.15
N ALA A 7 14.99 -10.30 -9.40
CA ALA A 7 16.15 -9.53 -8.95
C ALA A 7 16.29 -9.49 -7.43
N ALA A 8 15.17 -9.40 -6.69
CA ALA A 8 15.16 -9.41 -5.23
C ALA A 8 15.50 -10.79 -4.68
N ILE A 9 14.89 -11.85 -5.23
CA ILE A 9 15.16 -13.25 -4.87
C ILE A 9 16.64 -13.59 -5.13
N ALA A 10 17.15 -13.28 -6.32
CA ALA A 10 18.54 -13.56 -6.69
C ALA A 10 19.57 -12.83 -5.80
N ARG A 11 19.19 -11.67 -5.23
CA ARG A 11 20.04 -10.87 -4.33
C ARG A 11 19.78 -11.15 -2.85
N GLY A 12 18.87 -12.06 -2.51
CA GLY A 12 18.49 -12.34 -1.12
C GLY A 12 17.82 -11.16 -0.40
N LEU A 13 17.17 -10.26 -1.15
CA LEU A 13 16.47 -9.13 -0.57
C LEU A 13 15.11 -9.58 -0.01
N ALA A 14 14.83 -9.20 1.24
CA ALA A 14 13.59 -9.56 1.92
C ALA A 14 12.36 -8.78 1.45
N ARG A 15 12.54 -7.65 0.75
CA ARG A 15 11.45 -6.76 0.33
C ARG A 15 11.77 -6.11 -1.01
N VAL A 16 10.74 -5.96 -1.85
CA VAL A 16 10.78 -5.22 -3.11
C VAL A 16 9.54 -4.32 -3.21
N GLU A 17 9.75 -3.04 -3.49
CA GLU A 17 8.67 -2.06 -3.61
C GLU A 17 8.38 -1.76 -5.07
N ALA A 18 7.20 -2.17 -5.55
CA ALA A 18 6.80 -1.96 -6.95
C ALA A 18 6.17 -0.57 -7.21
N GLY A 19 6.54 0.44 -6.42
CA GLY A 19 5.98 1.80 -6.43
C GLY A 19 4.57 1.91 -5.84
N ALA A 20 3.90 3.06 -6.01
CA ALA A 20 2.60 3.37 -5.38
C ALA A 20 1.35 3.15 -6.28
N GLN A 21 1.51 2.77 -7.55
CA GLN A 21 0.41 2.81 -8.53
C GLN A 21 -0.45 1.51 -8.64
N GLY A 22 -1.76 1.63 -8.40
CA GLY A 22 -2.88 0.87 -9.01
C GLY A 22 -3.28 -0.52 -8.47
N GLU A 23 -4.59 -0.80 -8.49
CA GLU A 23 -5.27 -2.10 -8.23
C GLU A 23 -4.69 -3.27 -9.08
N HIS A 24 -4.05 -2.95 -10.21
CA HIS A 24 -3.48 -3.90 -11.16
C HIS A 24 -2.28 -4.70 -10.60
N LYS A 25 -1.85 -4.41 -9.37
CA LYS A 25 -0.73 -5.09 -8.68
C LYS A 25 -1.08 -6.46 -8.10
N LEU A 26 -2.34 -6.69 -7.76
CA LEU A 26 -2.80 -7.98 -7.25
C LEU A 26 -2.64 -9.10 -8.27
N ALA A 27 -3.08 -8.84 -9.51
CA ALA A 27 -2.91 -9.76 -10.63
C ALA A 27 -1.44 -10.05 -10.98
N ARG A 28 -0.50 -9.30 -10.39
CA ARG A 28 0.95 -9.37 -10.65
C ARG A 28 1.73 -9.89 -9.44
N GLY A 29 1.06 -10.43 -8.43
CA GLY A 29 1.66 -11.10 -7.28
C GLY A 29 2.09 -10.18 -6.13
N TYR A 30 1.68 -8.91 -6.15
CA TYR A 30 1.92 -7.99 -5.03
C TYR A 30 0.66 -7.85 -4.19
N THR A 31 0.78 -8.17 -2.90
CA THR A 31 -0.28 -7.92 -1.91
C THR A 31 -0.21 -6.47 -1.44
N PRO A 32 -1.35 -5.78 -1.25
CA PRO A 32 -1.36 -4.45 -0.65
C PRO A 32 -0.82 -4.50 0.78
N VAL A 33 0.02 -3.53 1.13
CA VAL A 33 0.57 -3.36 2.48
C VAL A 33 0.45 -1.89 2.85
N SER A 34 -0.04 -1.61 4.06
CA SER A 34 -0.10 -0.24 4.59
C SER A 34 1.28 0.39 4.58
N THR A 35 1.34 1.61 4.07
CA THR A 35 2.54 2.44 4.02
C THR A 35 2.24 3.77 4.69
N TRP A 36 3.18 4.28 5.46
CA TRP A 36 3.04 5.54 6.20
C TRP A 36 4.02 6.57 5.66
N SER A 37 3.59 7.83 5.66
CA SER A 37 4.42 8.98 5.35
C SER A 37 4.25 10.03 6.45
N ALA A 38 5.31 10.80 6.68
CA ALA A 38 5.31 11.88 7.66
C ALA A 38 5.44 13.22 6.92
N HIS A 39 4.55 14.16 7.24
CA HIS A 39 4.50 15.47 6.59
C HIS A 39 4.52 16.57 7.65
N HIS A 40 5.41 17.54 7.49
CA HIS A 40 5.36 18.75 8.31
C HIS A 40 4.47 19.79 7.63
N ILE A 41 3.33 20.10 8.25
CA ILE A 41 2.39 21.10 7.78
C ILE A 41 2.39 22.24 8.80
N PRO A 42 2.96 23.42 8.52
CA PRO A 42 3.10 24.49 9.50
C PRO A 42 1.79 25.24 9.76
N ASP A 43 0.94 25.41 8.74
CA ASP A 43 -0.37 26.04 8.88
C ASP A 43 -1.34 25.14 9.66
N GLU A 44 -1.89 25.66 10.76
CA GLU A 44 -2.75 24.87 11.65
C GLU A 44 -4.11 24.55 11.03
N ASN A 45 -4.69 25.48 10.27
CA ASN A 45 -5.99 25.28 9.64
C ASN A 45 -5.89 24.22 8.54
N PHE A 46 -4.83 24.27 7.75
CA PHE A 46 -4.57 23.27 6.73
C PHE A 46 -4.26 21.90 7.34
N ARG A 47 -3.49 21.87 8.43
CA ARG A 47 -3.24 20.62 9.18
C ARG A 47 -4.54 19.99 9.69
N ARG A 48 -5.48 20.79 10.18
CA ARG A 48 -6.80 20.31 10.63
C ARG A 48 -7.60 19.74 9.47
N ALA A 49 -7.69 20.46 8.36
CA ALA A 49 -8.40 20.00 7.16
C ALA A 49 -7.84 18.67 6.62
N VAL A 50 -6.51 18.52 6.62
CA VAL A 50 -5.87 17.25 6.24
C VAL A 50 -6.17 16.15 7.25
N SER A 51 -6.15 16.43 8.56
CA SER A 51 -6.50 15.46 9.60
C SER A 51 -7.93 14.94 9.44
N ASP A 52 -8.90 15.84 9.26
CA ASP A 52 -10.32 15.49 9.12
C ASP A 52 -10.57 14.63 7.87
N PHE A 53 -9.84 14.89 6.78
CA PHE A 53 -9.86 14.07 5.58
C PHE A 53 -9.26 12.68 5.82
N LEU A 54 -8.11 12.61 6.51
CA LEU A 54 -7.40 11.36 6.78
C LEU A 54 -8.21 10.39 7.65
N ASP A 55 -9.10 10.90 8.52
CA ASP A 55 -10.00 10.06 9.31
C ASP A 55 -10.96 9.24 8.42
N GLN A 56 -11.47 9.87 7.35
CA GLN A 56 -12.34 9.20 6.38
C GLN A 56 -11.55 8.33 5.42
N GLU A 57 -10.41 8.84 4.92
CA GLU A 57 -9.56 8.12 3.98
C GLU A 57 -9.03 6.82 4.60
N ARG A 58 -8.67 6.81 5.88
CA ARG A 58 -8.16 5.60 6.55
C ARG A 58 -9.17 4.45 6.53
N ALA A 59 -10.44 4.74 6.83
CA ALA A 59 -11.49 3.73 6.79
C ALA A 59 -11.71 3.21 5.36
N ALA A 60 -11.66 4.08 4.35
CA ALA A 60 -11.78 3.68 2.96
C ALA A 60 -10.60 2.78 2.51
N VAL A 61 -9.37 3.16 2.85
CA VAL A 61 -8.15 2.40 2.54
C VAL A 61 -8.15 1.04 3.23
N GLU A 62 -8.57 0.96 4.49
CA GLU A 62 -8.68 -0.32 5.22
C GLU A 62 -9.71 -1.25 4.56
N GLY A 63 -10.86 -0.71 4.15
CA GLY A 63 -11.88 -1.46 3.41
C GLY A 63 -11.37 -1.96 2.05
N GLU A 64 -10.67 -1.11 1.30
CA GLU A 64 -10.04 -1.48 0.03
C GLU A 64 -8.98 -2.58 0.25
N GLN A 65 -8.11 -2.45 1.24
CA GLN A 65 -7.11 -3.47 1.56
C GLN A 65 -7.74 -4.82 1.93
N ALA A 66 -8.83 -4.83 2.71
CA ALA A 66 -9.54 -6.04 3.06
C ALA A 66 -10.12 -6.73 1.82
N PHE A 67 -10.83 -5.97 0.98
CA PHE A 67 -11.41 -6.47 -0.28
C PHE A 67 -10.33 -7.01 -1.24
N LEU A 68 -9.26 -6.25 -1.46
CA LEU A 68 -8.14 -6.68 -2.29
C LEU A 68 -7.42 -7.92 -1.71
N GLY A 69 -7.38 -8.05 -0.38
CA GLY A 69 -6.86 -9.22 0.33
C GLY A 69 -7.65 -10.51 0.04
N GLU A 70 -8.97 -10.42 -0.08
CA GLU A 70 -9.84 -11.55 -0.46
C GLU A 70 -9.62 -12.01 -1.91
N LEU A 71 -9.21 -11.08 -2.79
CA LEU A 71 -8.90 -11.36 -4.19
C LEU A 71 -7.47 -11.90 -4.41
N THR A 72 -6.67 -12.03 -3.35
CA THR A 72 -5.32 -12.59 -3.49
C THR A 72 -5.38 -14.09 -3.79
N PRO A 73 -4.53 -14.61 -4.70
CA PRO A 73 -4.52 -16.03 -5.05
C PRO A 73 -3.90 -16.93 -3.95
N PHE A 74 -3.47 -16.35 -2.82
CA PHE A 74 -2.82 -17.07 -1.74
C PHE A 74 -3.84 -17.48 -0.68
N ARG A 75 -4.01 -18.79 -0.45
CA ARG A 75 -4.73 -19.28 0.74
C ARG A 75 -3.98 -18.84 1.99
N ARG A 76 -4.66 -18.15 2.91
CA ARG A 76 -4.20 -18.06 4.30
C ARG A 76 -4.30 -19.46 4.91
N GLY A 77 -3.17 -20.16 4.95
CA GLY A 77 -3.01 -21.45 5.64
C GLY A 77 -2.88 -21.26 7.14
#